data_AF-A0A9W6R6D7-F1
#
_entry.id   AF-A0A9W6R6D7-F1
#
_cell.length_a   1.000
_cell.length_b   1.000
_cell.length_c   1.000
_cell.angle_alpha   90.00
_cell.angle_beta   90.00
_cell.angle_gamma   90.00
#
_symmetry.space_group_name_H-M   'P 1'
#
loop_
_entity.id
_entity.type
_entity.pdbx_description
1 polymer ?
#
loop_
_entity_poly.entity_id
_entity_poly.type
_entity_poly.pdbx_seq_one_letter_code
_entity_poly.pdbx_strand_id
1 'polypeptide(L)'
;MGTAITAVDATSRPKLSRHVRFRFDRTRDRHVLLGPETVVVLNGTGADIVGLCDGARTAAEIVAELRGRYHQVVDEDVLRFLARLAARRCLELSNG
;
A
#
# COMPACT_ATOMS: atom_id res chain seq x y z
N MET A 1 1.12 23.50 -8.35
CA MET A 1 0.20 23.23 -7.21
C MET A 1 0.69 21.98 -6.52
N GLY A 2 1.09 22.10 -5.26
CA GLY A 2 1.88 21.10 -4.52
C GLY A 2 1.12 19.79 -4.33
N THR A 3 1.74 18.70 -4.74
CA THR A 3 1.36 17.36 -4.32
C THR A 3 1.57 17.32 -2.81
N ALA A 4 0.48 17.33 -2.03
CA ALA A 4 0.56 17.04 -0.61
C ALA A 4 1.24 15.67 -0.48
N ILE A 5 2.50 15.67 -0.04
CA ILE A 5 3.15 14.49 0.49
C ILE A 5 2.26 14.04 1.64
N THR A 6 1.44 13.04 1.39
CA THR A 6 0.58 12.47 2.41
C THR A 6 1.52 11.86 3.43
N ALA A 7 1.73 12.54 4.55
CA ALA A 7 2.51 12.03 5.66
C ALA A 7 1.74 10.80 6.16
N VAL A 8 2.28 9.61 5.86
CA VAL A 8 1.77 8.36 6.42
C VAL A 8 2.39 8.24 7.79
N ASP A 9 1.58 8.34 8.83
CA ASP A 9 2.04 8.10 10.19
C ASP A 9 2.13 6.60 10.44
N ALA A 10 2.99 6.21 11.38
CA ALA A 10 3.10 4.83 11.83
C ALA A 10 1.76 4.29 12.39
N THR A 11 0.92 5.19 12.93
CA THR A 11 -0.43 4.90 13.44
C THR A 11 -1.52 4.96 12.38
N SER A 12 -1.22 5.44 11.17
CA SER A 12 -2.19 5.45 10.06
C SER A 12 -2.58 4.03 9.69
N ARG A 13 -3.86 3.81 9.44
CA ARG A 13 -4.40 2.52 9.00
C ARG A 13 -4.67 2.57 7.49
N PRO A 14 -3.77 2.01 6.67
CA PRO A 14 -3.99 1.95 5.23
C PRO A 14 -5.08 0.93 4.91
N LYS A 15 -6.04 1.36 4.10
CA LYS A 15 -7.15 0.55 3.63
C LYS A 15 -7.26 0.66 2.10
N LEU A 16 -7.54 -0.46 1.43
CA LEU A 16 -7.90 -0.43 0.01
C LEU A 16 -9.11 0.46 -0.25
N SER A 17 -8.99 1.38 -1.20
CA SER A 17 -10.12 2.22 -1.57
C SER A 17 -11.25 1.38 -2.16
N ARG A 18 -12.50 1.75 -1.87
CA ARG A 18 -13.68 0.99 -2.32
C ARG A 18 -13.78 0.82 -3.85
N HIS A 19 -13.20 1.74 -4.61
CA HIS A 19 -13.21 1.73 -6.07
C HIS A 19 -12.03 0.95 -6.69
N VAL A 20 -11.12 0.45 -5.86
CA VAL A 20 -9.91 -0.23 -6.31
C VAL A 20 -10.08 -1.72 -6.11
N ARG A 21 -9.73 -2.48 -7.14
CA ARG A 21 -9.73 -3.95 -7.10
C ARG A 21 -8.30 -4.45 -7.07
N PHE A 22 -7.96 -5.19 -6.01
CA PHE A 22 -6.74 -5.97 -5.94
C PHE A 22 -6.97 -7.31 -6.66
N ARG A 23 -6.18 -7.59 -7.70
CA ARG A 23 -6.31 -8.79 -8.52
C ARG A 23 -4.95 -9.37 -8.85
N PHE A 24 -4.85 -10.69 -8.93
CA PHE A 24 -3.67 -11.37 -9.44
C PHE A 24 -3.77 -11.57 -10.95
N ASP A 25 -2.81 -11.05 -11.71
CA ASP A 25 -2.66 -11.26 -13.15
C ASP A 25 -1.76 -12.49 -13.38
N ARG A 26 -2.39 -13.61 -13.73
CA ARG A 26 -1.70 -14.87 -14.04
C ARG A 26 -0.78 -14.79 -15.26
N THR A 27 -1.04 -13.86 -16.18
CA THR A 27 -0.23 -13.70 -17.40
C THR A 27 1.13 -13.11 -17.07
N ARG A 28 1.17 -12.20 -16.08
CA ARG A 28 2.37 -11.51 -15.63
C ARG A 28 2.93 -12.03 -14.32
N ASP A 29 2.25 -13.01 -13.72
CA ASP A 29 2.52 -13.58 -12.39
C ASP A 29 2.69 -12.49 -11.32
N ARG A 30 1.83 -11.47 -11.36
CA ARG A 30 1.94 -10.27 -10.51
C ARG A 30 0.59 -9.79 -10.04
N HIS A 31 0.57 -9.16 -8.86
CA HIS A 31 -0.61 -8.49 -8.37
C HIS A 31 -0.76 -7.11 -9.01
N VAL A 32 -2.00 -6.72 -9.30
CA VAL A 32 -2.35 -5.43 -9.88
C VAL A 32 -3.50 -4.81 -9.10
N LEU A 33 -3.44 -3.49 -8.95
CA LEU A 33 -4.54 -2.67 -8.47
C LEU A 33 -5.21 -2.01 -9.67
N LEU A 34 -6.49 -2.29 -9.84
CA LEU A 34 -7.34 -1.70 -10.87
C LEU A 34 -8.17 -0.61 -10.20
N GLY A 35 -7.79 0.64 -10.42
CA GLY A 35 -8.60 1.81 -10.10
C GLY A 35 -9.40 2.28 -11.31
N PRO A 36 -10.32 3.23 -11.12
CA PRO A 36 -11.20 3.73 -12.18
C PRO A 36 -10.41 4.44 -13.31
N GLU A 37 -9.33 5.13 -12.97
CA GLU A 37 -8.53 5.95 -13.90
C GLU A 37 -7.05 5.52 -13.95
N THR A 38 -6.68 4.45 -13.24
CA THR A 38 -5.29 4.03 -13.09
C THR A 38 -5.16 2.54 -12.83
N VAL A 39 -4.18 1.91 -13.49
CA VAL A 39 -3.72 0.56 -13.17
C VAL A 39 -2.36 0.66 -12.50
N VAL A 40 -2.20 0.03 -11.34
CA VAL A 40 -0.92 -0.06 -10.63
C VAL A 40 -0.48 -1.50 -10.62
N VAL A 41 0.67 -1.79 -11.22
CA VAL A 41 1.29 -3.12 -11.13
C VAL A 41 2.15 -3.16 -9.88
N LEU A 42 1.89 -4.15 -9.02
CA LEU A 42 2.62 -4.37 -7.79
C LEU A 42 3.72 -5.40 -8.04
N ASN A 43 4.88 -5.17 -7.43
CA ASN A 43 5.92 -6.19 -7.28
C ASN A 43 5.56 -7.12 -6.10
N GLY A 44 6.27 -8.23 -5.92
CA GLY A 44 6.00 -9.20 -4.83
C GLY A 44 5.84 -8.54 -3.46
N THR A 45 6.82 -7.71 -3.05
CA THR A 45 6.75 -6.95 -1.80
C THR A 45 5.58 -5.96 -1.74
N GLY A 46 5.28 -5.28 -2.85
CA GLY A 46 4.15 -4.35 -2.94
C GLY A 46 2.80 -5.07 -2.79
N ALA A 47 2.70 -6.30 -3.28
CA ALA A 47 1.53 -7.14 -3.14
C ALA A 47 1.34 -7.61 -1.70
N ASP A 48 2.42 -8.02 -1.02
CA ASP A 48 2.39 -8.30 0.42
C ASP A 48 1.93 -7.08 1.22
N ILE A 49 2.54 -5.91 0.99
CA ILE A 49 2.14 -4.66 1.68
C ILE A 49 0.65 -4.42 1.53
N VAL A 50 0.15 -4.43 0.28
CA VAL A 50 -1.26 -4.15 -0.02
C VAL A 50 -2.17 -5.24 0.53
N GLY A 51 -1.75 -6.50 0.50
CA GLY A 51 -2.48 -7.61 1.11
C GLY A 51 -2.58 -7.51 2.63
N LEU A 52 -1.65 -6.80 3.28
CA LEU A 52 -1.73 -6.48 4.71
C LEU A 52 -2.59 -5.23 5.00
N CYS A 53 -2.86 -4.39 4.00
CA CYS A 53 -3.65 -3.15 4.09
C CYS A 53 -5.17 -3.42 4.07
N ASP A 54 -5.69 -3.99 5.15
CA ASP A 54 -7.13 -4.27 5.31
C ASP A 54 -7.90 -3.11 5.99
N GLY A 55 -7.18 -2.10 6.51
CA GLY A 55 -7.73 -1.02 7.34
C GLY A 55 -7.84 -1.36 8.83
N ALA A 56 -7.57 -2.61 9.22
CA ALA A 56 -7.43 -3.01 10.63
C ALA A 56 -6.03 -2.73 11.19
N ARG A 57 -4.99 -3.06 10.40
CA ARG A 57 -3.58 -2.91 10.78
C ARG A 57 -3.09 -1.49 10.55
N THR A 58 -2.21 -1.05 11.43
CA THR A 58 -1.48 0.22 11.31
C THR A 58 -0.26 0.05 10.41
N ALA A 59 0.25 1.16 9.86
CA ALA A 59 1.46 1.15 9.05
C ALA A 59 2.65 0.55 9.82
N ALA A 60 2.77 0.81 11.13
CA ALA A 60 3.78 0.20 12.00
C ALA A 60 3.70 -1.33 12.04
N GLU A 61 2.50 -1.89 12.20
CA GLU A 61 2.29 -3.34 12.21
C GLU A 61 2.62 -3.97 10.86
N ILE A 62 2.24 -3.32 9.77
CA ILE A 62 2.57 -3.77 8.41
C ILE A 62 4.08 -3.80 8.23
N VAL A 63 4.79 -2.75 8.66
CA VAL A 63 6.25 -2.69 8.60
C VAL A 63 6.89 -3.78 9.46
N ALA A 64 6.38 -4.03 10.67
CA ALA A 64 6.88 -5.09 11.54
C ALA A 64 6.71 -6.49 10.89
N GLU A 65 5.55 -6.76 10.29
CA GLU A 65 5.30 -8.00 9.55
C GLU A 65 6.24 -8.15 8.34
N LEU A 66 6.46 -7.07 7.60
CA LEU A 66 7.35 -7.04 6.44
C LEU A 66 8.80 -7.25 6.83
N ARG A 67 9.26 -6.67 7.96
CA ARG A 67 10.59 -6.95 8.50
C ARG A 67 10.81 -8.42 8.82
N GLY A 68 9.77 -9.12 9.26
CA GLY A 68 9.83 -10.57 9.50
C GLY A 68 9.98 -11.39 8.21
N ARG A 69 9.40 -10.92 7.09
CA ARG A 69 9.42 -11.62 5.80
C ARG A 69 10.60 -11.23 4.90
N TYR A 70 11.05 -9.99 5.00
CA TYR A 70 12.05 -9.39 4.14
C TYR A 70 13.15 -8.75 5.00
N HIS A 71 14.37 -9.26 4.87
CA HIS A 71 15.54 -8.83 5.66
C HIS A 71 16.00 -7.38 5.36
N GLN A 72 15.51 -6.75 4.29
CA GLN A 72 15.93 -5.43 3.81
C GLN A 72 14.77 -4.42 3.68
N VAL A 73 13.80 -4.49 4.60
CA VAL A 73 12.70 -3.53 4.64
C VAL A 73 13.10 -2.28 5.43
N VAL A 74 13.01 -1.14 4.76
CA VAL A 74 13.16 0.19 5.37
C VAL A 74 11.76 0.75 5.64
N ASP A 75 11.48 1.17 6.87
CA ASP A 75 10.17 1.72 7.26
C ASP A 75 9.74 2.84 6.31
N GLU A 76 10.68 3.75 6.04
CA GLU A 76 10.47 4.89 5.16
C GLU A 76 10.09 4.46 3.74
N ASP A 77 10.63 3.35 3.23
CA ASP A 77 10.29 2.86 1.90
C ASP A 77 8.84 2.34 1.85
N VAL A 78 8.41 1.63 2.90
CA VAL A 78 7.03 1.16 3.05
C VAL A 78 6.07 2.35 3.21
N LEU A 79 6.40 3.32 4.07
CA LEU A 79 5.59 4.52 4.27
C LEU A 79 5.48 5.33 2.98
N ARG A 80 6.60 5.52 2.26
CA ARG A 80 6.63 6.18 0.95
C ARG A 80 5.80 5.42 -0.09
N PHE A 81 5.84 4.09 -0.05
CA PHE A 81 5.03 3.25 -0.94
C PHE A 81 3.53 3.43 -0.66
N LEU A 82 3.12 3.40 0.61
CA LEU A 82 1.74 3.67 1.04
C LEU A 82 1.30 5.08 0.63
N ALA A 83 2.15 6.09 0.84
CA ALA A 83 1.87 7.47 0.45
C ALA A 83 1.64 7.63 -1.07
N ARG A 84 2.46 6.95 -1.90
CA ARG A 84 2.29 6.95 -3.37
C ARG A 84 0.98 6.31 -3.81
N LEU A 85 0.55 5.24 -3.15
CA LEU A 85 -0.74 4.61 -3.43
C LEU A 85 -1.91 5.49 -2.97
N ALA A 86 -1.80 6.14 -1.81
CA ALA A 86 -2.79 7.09 -1.32
C ALA A 86 -2.94 8.30 -2.27
N ALA A 87 -1.83 8.86 -2.75
CA ALA A 87 -1.83 9.96 -3.71
C ALA A 87 -2.52 9.58 -5.04
N ARG A 88 -2.48 8.30 -5.42
CA ARG A 88 -3.18 7.75 -6.59
C ARG A 88 -4.63 7.35 -6.32
N ARG A 89 -5.19 7.68 -5.15
CA ARG A 89 -6.52 7.23 -4.69
C ARG A 89 -6.68 5.70 -4.74
N CYS A 90 -5.57 4.96 -4.58
CA CYS A 90 -5.56 3.51 -4.53
C CYS A 90 -5.77 2.99 -3.10
N LEU A 91 -5.26 3.75 -2.12
CA LEU A 91 -5.42 3.50 -0.69
C LEU A 91 -6.08 4.72 -0.01
N GLU A 92 -6.85 4.46 1.02
CA GLU A 92 -7.34 5.45 1.97
C GLU A 92 -6.57 5.28 3.28
N LEU A 93 -6.04 6.38 3.82
CA LEU A 93 -5.35 6.40 5.10
C LEU A 93 -6.31 6.98 6.13
N SER A 94 -6.65 6.18 7.13
CA SER A 94 -7.39 6.65 8.28
C SER A 94 -6.42 6.90 9.43
N ASN A 95 -6.32 8.14 9.90
CA ASN A 95 -5.75 8.42 11.22
C ASN A 95 -6.88 8.20 12.23
N GLY A 96 -6.65 7.28 13.18
CA GLY A 96 -7.56 7.00 14.28
C GLY A 96 -7.36 7.99 15.42
#